data_AF-A0A7Y2B5W3-F1
#
_entry.id   AF-A0A7Y2B5W3-F1
#
_cell.length_a   1.000
_cell.length_b   1.000
_cell.length_c   1.000
_cell.angle_alpha   90.00
_cell.angle_beta   90.00
_cell.angle_gamma   90.00
#
_symmetry.space_group_name_H-M   'P 1'
#
loop_
_entity.id
_entity.type
_entity.pdbx_description
1 polymer ?
#
loop_
_entity_poly.entity_id
_entity_poly.type
_entity_poly.pdbx_seq_one_letter_code
_entity_poly.pdbx_strand_id
1 'polypeptide(L)'
;MAGFRYRIAARPVALAIQASAKLPLGYDVEPPAGEPPLGNGEGDADVKALMGYSFYPVPVYVTGGVGIRARGGDAENELLYEAEAGWSTPAFLAKITVDIVRSRGEIAAAGDFAAVTGEADYTKLLPGIAARIADGTWFTADVIHVMDGKNTLAGTTFSIGVAYTK
;
A
#
# COMPACT_ATOMS: atom_id res chain seq x y z
N MET A 1 -5.73 -11.52 3.70
CA MET A 1 -4.30 -11.14 3.77
C MET A 1 -3.83 -11.34 5.21
N ALA A 2 -2.67 -11.93 5.41
CA ALA A 2 -2.02 -12.06 6.71
C ALA A 2 -0.63 -11.41 6.63
N GLY A 3 -0.15 -10.82 7.73
CA GLY A 3 1.13 -10.12 7.75
C GLY A 3 1.84 -10.25 9.08
N PHE A 4 3.17 -10.27 9.02
CA PHE A 4 4.08 -10.29 10.14
C PHE A 4 5.04 -9.11 10.03
N ARG A 5 5.24 -8.37 11.13
CA ARG A 5 6.20 -7.26 11.19
C ARG A 5 7.12 -7.46 12.39
N TYR A 6 8.41 -7.43 12.14
CA TYR A 6 9.45 -7.55 13.15
C TYR A 6 10.28 -6.27 13.22
N ARG A 7 10.32 -5.65 14.39
CA ARG A 7 11.14 -4.45 14.65
C ARG A 7 12.55 -4.88 15.06
N ILE A 8 13.54 -4.45 14.28
CA ILE A 8 14.96 -4.74 14.50
C ILE A 8 15.57 -3.69 15.42
N ALA A 9 15.33 -2.41 15.14
CA ALA A 9 15.87 -1.29 15.90
C ALA A 9 14.80 -0.22 16.11
N ALA A 10 14.92 0.55 17.18
CA ALA A 10 13.94 1.58 17.55
C ALA A 10 14.53 3.00 17.61
N ARG A 11 15.85 3.15 17.78
CA ARG A 11 16.55 4.43 17.87
C ARG A 11 17.99 4.34 17.36
N PRO A 12 18.58 5.42 16.82
CA PRO A 12 17.93 6.70 16.48
C PRO A 12 17.02 6.61 15.25
N VAL A 13 17.18 5.56 14.44
CA VAL A 13 16.32 5.20 13.31
C VAL A 13 15.55 3.94 13.70
N ALA A 14 14.24 3.94 13.48
CA ALA A 14 13.43 2.74 13.60
C ALA A 14 13.61 1.88 12.35
N LEU A 15 13.96 0.61 12.52
CA LEU A 15 14.12 -0.35 11.43
C LEU A 15 13.22 -1.54 11.68
N ALA A 16 12.50 -1.97 10.65
CA ALA A 16 11.65 -3.14 10.70
C ALA A 16 11.68 -3.93 9.39
N ILE A 17 11.39 -5.21 9.47
CA ILE A 17 11.07 -6.05 8.31
C ILE A 17 9.60 -6.43 8.42
N GLN A 18 8.90 -6.35 7.30
CA GLN A 18 7.52 -6.79 7.17
C GLN A 18 7.44 -7.86 6.10
N ALA A 19 6.80 -8.99 6.44
CA ALA A 19 6.42 -10.01 5.49
C ALA A 19 4.88 -10.09 5.45
N SER A 20 4.30 -10.28 4.28
CA SER A 20 2.85 -10.46 4.16
C SER A 20 2.50 -11.50 3.11
N ALA A 21 1.34 -12.12 3.23
CA ALA A 21 0.82 -13.08 2.27
C ALA A 21 -0.66 -12.78 2.00
N LYS A 22 -1.00 -12.70 0.73
CA LYS A 22 -2.38 -12.63 0.26
C LYS A 22 -2.82 -14.05 -0.08
N LEU A 23 -3.81 -14.54 0.66
CA LEU A 23 -4.41 -15.85 0.41
C LEU A 23 -5.66 -15.66 -0.46
N PRO A 24 -5.79 -16.37 -1.59
CA PRO A 24 -6.97 -16.34 -2.45
C PRO A 24 -8.06 -17.21 -1.82
N LEU A 25 -8.93 -16.60 -1.01
CA LEU A 25 -9.94 -17.33 -0.24
C LEU A 25 -11.31 -17.44 -0.95
N GLY A 26 -11.42 -17.12 -2.24
CA GLY A 26 -12.68 -17.38 -2.97
C GLY A 26 -12.99 -16.50 -4.18
N TYR A 27 -12.03 -16.27 -5.09
CA TYR A 27 -12.35 -15.67 -6.39
C TYR A 27 -12.07 -16.69 -7.50
N ASP A 28 -13.03 -16.87 -8.40
CA ASP A 28 -12.89 -17.70 -9.61
C ASP A 28 -11.87 -17.07 -10.56
N VAL A 29 -11.04 -17.90 -11.18
CA VAL A 29 -9.93 -17.50 -12.07
C VAL A 29 -10.46 -16.90 -13.39
N GLU A 30 -11.69 -17.24 -13.77
CA GLU A 30 -12.38 -16.71 -14.95
C GLU A 30 -13.77 -16.18 -14.56
N PRO A 31 -13.96 -14.86 -14.45
CA PRO A 31 -15.30 -14.29 -14.36
C PRO A 31 -16.08 -14.58 -15.65
N PRO A 32 -17.42 -14.73 -15.58
CA PRO A 32 -18.27 -14.77 -16.77
C PRO A 32 -17.98 -13.58 -17.70
N ALA A 33 -18.04 -13.80 -19.01
CA ALA A 33 -17.75 -12.77 -20.01
C ALA A 33 -18.57 -11.49 -19.76
N GLY A 34 -17.88 -10.37 -19.51
CA GLY A 34 -18.49 -9.06 -19.24
C GLY A 34 -18.43 -8.61 -17.78
N GLU A 35 -17.92 -9.43 -16.86
CA GLU A 35 -17.72 -9.06 -15.45
C GLU A 35 -16.26 -8.66 -15.17
N PRO A 36 -15.99 -7.52 -14.53
CA PRO A 36 -14.63 -7.15 -14.16
C PRO A 36 -14.12 -8.10 -13.05
N PRO A 37 -12.93 -8.72 -13.22
CA PRO A 37 -12.37 -9.59 -12.20
C PRO A 37 -12.09 -8.80 -10.92
N LEU A 38 -12.64 -9.27 -9.78
CA LEU A 38 -12.40 -8.69 -8.45
C LEU A 38 -11.09 -9.20 -7.82
N GLY A 39 -10.46 -10.20 -8.44
CA GLY A 39 -9.17 -10.77 -8.08
C GLY A 39 -8.71 -11.77 -9.15
N ASN A 40 -7.43 -12.11 -9.15
CA ASN A 40 -6.81 -13.07 -10.07
C ASN A 40 -6.81 -14.51 -9.54
N GLY A 41 -7.42 -14.78 -8.37
CA GLY A 41 -7.40 -16.12 -7.75
C GLY A 41 -6.02 -16.57 -7.26
N GLU A 42 -4.99 -15.76 -7.41
CA GLU A 42 -3.60 -16.11 -7.09
C GLU A 42 -3.18 -15.58 -5.72
N GLY A 43 -2.23 -16.29 -5.11
CA GLY A 43 -1.60 -15.89 -3.87
C GLY A 43 -0.37 -15.02 -4.12
N ASP A 44 -0.21 -13.97 -3.32
CA ASP A 44 0.96 -13.09 -3.40
C ASP A 44 1.74 -13.12 -2.09
N ALA A 45 3.06 -12.99 -2.16
CA ALA A 45 3.93 -12.88 -0.98
C ALA A 45 4.78 -11.60 -1.01
N ASP A 46 4.53 -10.78 0.00
CA ASP A 46 5.21 -9.59 0.48
C ASP A 46 6.51 -9.73 1.27
N VAL A 47 7.64 -9.10 0.89
CA VAL A 47 8.70 -8.75 1.87
C VAL A 47 9.16 -7.31 1.69
N LYS A 48 9.15 -6.53 2.78
CA LYS A 48 9.56 -5.13 2.83
C LYS A 48 10.54 -4.86 3.97
N ALA A 49 11.57 -4.07 3.69
CA ALA A 49 12.39 -3.41 4.69
C ALA A 49 11.85 -1.99 4.91
N LEU A 50 11.67 -1.61 6.17
CA LEU A 50 11.09 -0.34 6.58
C LEU A 50 12.10 0.43 7.43
N MET A 51 12.20 1.73 7.20
CA MET A 51 12.98 2.65 8.01
C MET A 51 12.16 3.88 8.39
N GLY A 52 12.37 4.40 9.58
CA GLY A 52 11.68 5.58 10.07
C GLY A 52 12.55 6.44 10.96
N TYR A 53 12.39 7.75 10.85
CA TYR A 53 13.08 8.72 11.67
C TYR A 53 12.11 9.78 12.20
N SER A 54 12.25 10.12 13.48
CA SER A 54 11.46 11.17 14.13
C SER A 54 12.36 12.35 14.43
N PHE A 55 11.92 13.55 14.06
CA PHE A 55 12.65 14.80 14.25
C PHE A 55 12.36 15.46 15.61
N TYR A 56 12.10 14.66 16.65
CA TYR A 56 11.83 15.16 17.99
C TYR A 56 12.92 16.16 18.45
N PRO A 57 12.56 17.34 19.00
CA PRO A 57 11.26 17.74 19.55
C PRO A 57 10.24 18.27 18.54
N VAL A 58 10.62 18.42 17.26
CA VAL A 58 9.66 18.79 16.22
C VAL A 58 8.73 17.58 15.98
N PRO A 59 7.40 17.75 16.04
CA PRO A 59 6.40 16.68 15.85
C PRO A 59 6.32 16.18 14.39
N VAL A 60 7.45 16.07 13.70
CA VAL A 60 7.56 15.60 12.31
C VAL A 60 8.29 14.28 12.28
N TYR A 61 7.88 13.40 11.36
CA TYR A 61 8.54 12.14 11.09
C TYR A 61 8.62 11.89 9.59
N VAL A 62 9.55 11.04 9.21
CA VAL A 62 9.64 10.46 7.88
C VAL A 62 9.79 8.97 8.00
N THR A 63 9.17 8.23 7.09
CA THR A 63 9.40 6.80 6.92
C THR A 63 9.61 6.48 5.45
N GLY A 64 10.26 5.35 5.20
CA GLY A 64 10.43 4.84 3.86
C GLY A 64 10.53 3.32 3.91
N GLY A 65 10.21 2.70 2.79
CA GLY A 65 10.28 1.27 2.64
C GLY A 65 10.64 0.87 1.23
N VAL A 66 11.32 -0.27 1.14
CA VAL A 66 11.61 -0.96 -0.11
C VAL A 66 11.30 -2.43 0.06
N GLY A 67 10.70 -3.04 -0.95
CA GLY A 67 10.35 -4.44 -0.90
C GLY A 67 10.20 -5.08 -2.26
N ILE A 68 9.93 -6.38 -2.20
CA ILE A 68 9.66 -7.22 -3.35
C ILE A 68 8.36 -7.95 -3.07
N ARG A 69 7.50 -8.05 -4.08
CA ARG A 69 6.34 -8.92 -4.07
C ARG A 69 6.58 -10.06 -5.03
N ALA A 70 6.56 -11.28 -4.51
CA ALA A 70 6.39 -12.47 -5.33
C ALA A 70 4.92 -12.61 -5.69
N ARG A 71 4.60 -12.53 -6.97
CA ARG A 71 3.25 -12.75 -7.48
C ARG A 71 3.08 -14.24 -7.77
N GLY A 72 1.89 -14.77 -7.49
CA GLY A 72 1.53 -16.11 -7.93
C GLY A 72 1.12 -16.12 -9.40
N GLY A 73 1.19 -17.29 -10.05
CA GLY A 73 0.73 -17.47 -11.43
C GLY A 73 1.69 -16.97 -12.51
N ASP A 74 1.12 -16.40 -13.58
CA ASP A 74 1.86 -15.91 -14.75
C ASP A 74 2.39 -14.48 -14.60
N ALA A 75 2.06 -13.81 -13.49
CA ALA A 75 2.50 -12.45 -13.22
C ALA A 75 3.95 -12.40 -12.70
N GLU A 76 4.72 -11.46 -13.22
CA GLU A 76 6.10 -11.23 -12.79
C GLU A 76 6.20 -10.55 -11.42
N ASN A 77 7.36 -10.69 -10.78
CA ASN A 77 7.60 -10.13 -9.45
C ASN A 77 7.60 -8.59 -9.47
N GLU A 78 7.08 -7.96 -8.42
CA GLU A 78 7.02 -6.49 -8.32
C GLU A 78 8.07 -5.95 -7.34
N LEU A 79 8.56 -4.75 -7.62
CA LEU A 79 9.30 -3.91 -6.69
C LEU A 79 8.36 -2.90 -6.05
N LEU A 80 8.43 -2.83 -4.72
CA LEU A 80 7.59 -1.96 -3.91
C LEU A 80 8.48 -0.87 -3.30
N TYR A 81 8.06 0.38 -3.43
CA TYR A 81 8.68 1.50 -2.73
C TYR A 81 7.59 2.32 -2.05
N GLU A 82 7.88 2.76 -0.84
CA GLU A 82 7.01 3.68 -0.11
C GLU A 82 7.86 4.77 0.56
N ALA A 83 7.33 5.98 0.58
CA ALA A 83 7.92 7.09 1.33
C ALA A 83 6.78 7.88 1.97
N GLU A 84 6.88 8.16 3.26
CA GLU A 84 5.88 8.90 4.01
C GLU A 84 6.56 10.02 4.80
N ALA A 85 5.97 11.20 4.79
CA ALA A 85 6.31 12.28 5.69
C ALA A 85 5.04 12.72 6.42
N GLY A 86 5.18 12.99 7.71
CA GLY A 86 4.00 13.35 8.50
C GLY A 86 4.31 14.21 9.70
N TRP A 87 3.25 14.83 10.18
CA TRP A 87 3.18 15.59 11.40
C TRP A 87 2.28 14.85 12.38
N SER A 88 2.73 14.61 13.61
CA SER A 88 1.99 13.83 14.59
C SER A 88 2.02 14.47 15.98
N THR A 89 0.83 14.59 16.56
CA THR A 89 0.57 15.04 17.92
C THR A 89 -0.32 14.02 18.63
N PRO A 90 -0.52 14.12 19.96
CA PRO A 90 -1.39 13.19 20.68
C PRO A 90 -2.86 13.14 20.22
N ALA A 91 -3.34 14.18 19.52
CA ALA A 91 -4.74 14.28 19.08
C ALA A 91 -4.91 14.29 17.56
N PHE A 92 -3.83 14.46 16.79
CA PHE A 92 -3.90 14.66 15.35
C PHE A 92 -2.66 14.16 14.64
N LEU A 93 -2.86 13.59 13.46
CA LEU A 93 -1.83 13.20 12.51
C LEU A 93 -2.19 13.74 11.14
N ALA A 94 -1.24 14.36 10.46
CA ALA A 94 -1.30 14.62 9.02
C ALA A 94 -0.13 13.92 8.36
N LYS A 95 -0.34 13.40 7.16
CA LYS A 95 0.70 12.70 6.42
C LYS A 95 0.52 12.86 4.93
N ILE A 96 1.60 12.64 4.23
CA ILE A 96 1.63 12.44 2.79
C ILE A 96 2.49 11.20 2.52
N THR A 97 1.90 10.25 1.83
CA THR A 97 2.56 9.00 1.45
C THR A 97 2.67 8.93 -0.07
N VAL A 98 3.80 8.46 -0.57
CA VAL A 98 4.02 8.13 -1.97
C VAL A 98 4.25 6.63 -2.05
N ASP A 99 3.37 5.95 -2.78
CA ASP A 99 3.47 4.52 -3.03
C ASP A 99 3.83 4.28 -4.50
N ILE A 100 4.88 3.51 -4.72
CA ILE A 100 5.36 3.17 -6.06
C ILE A 100 5.43 1.66 -6.17
N VAL A 101 4.81 1.13 -7.22
CA VAL A 101 4.92 -0.28 -7.61
C VAL A 101 5.45 -0.35 -9.03
N ARG A 102 6.45 -1.21 -9.24
CA ARG A 102 7.03 -1.49 -10.56
C ARG A 102 7.05 -2.99 -10.80
N SER A 103 6.36 -3.46 -11.83
CA SER A 103 6.48 -4.82 -12.35
C SER A 103 7.89 -5.03 -12.92
N ARG A 104 8.42 -6.26 -12.81
CA ARG A 104 9.63 -6.67 -13.54
C ARG A 104 9.33 -7.26 -14.91
N GLY A 105 8.05 -7.55 -15.19
CA GLY A 105 7.60 -8.10 -16.45
C GLY A 105 7.27 -7.05 -17.50
N GLU A 106 6.77 -7.54 -18.63
CA GLU A 106 6.32 -6.69 -19.73
C GLU A 106 4.85 -6.32 -19.53
N ILE A 107 4.62 -5.03 -19.35
CA ILE A 107 3.27 -4.51 -19.14
C ILE A 107 2.51 -4.57 -20.46
N ALA A 108 1.50 -5.44 -20.51
CA ALA A 108 0.66 -5.63 -21.68
C ALA A 108 0.08 -4.31 -22.21
N ALA A 109 0.00 -4.20 -23.55
CA ALA A 109 -0.55 -3.02 -24.20
C ALA A 109 -2.05 -2.86 -23.89
N ALA A 110 -2.53 -1.61 -23.87
CA ALA A 110 -3.93 -1.29 -23.62
C ALA A 110 -4.84 -2.01 -24.63
N GLY A 111 -5.75 -2.87 -24.15
CA GLY A 111 -6.73 -3.59 -24.97
C GLY A 111 -6.76 -5.11 -24.74
N ASP A 112 -5.74 -5.69 -24.12
CA ASP A 112 -5.74 -7.10 -23.72
C ASP A 112 -6.28 -7.26 -22.30
N PHE A 113 -7.61 -7.37 -22.17
CA PHE A 113 -8.29 -7.46 -20.87
C PHE A 113 -7.87 -8.67 -20.02
N ALA A 114 -7.35 -9.74 -20.65
CA ALA A 114 -6.86 -10.92 -19.94
C ALA A 114 -5.45 -10.69 -19.35
N ALA A 115 -4.62 -9.88 -20.01
CA ALA A 115 -3.27 -9.55 -19.54
C ALA A 115 -3.19 -8.31 -18.62
N VAL A 116 -4.25 -7.48 -18.57
CA VAL A 116 -4.30 -6.22 -17.78
C VAL A 116 -4.35 -6.44 -16.26
N THR A 117 -4.66 -7.65 -15.79
CA THR A 117 -4.83 -7.95 -14.35
C THR A 117 -3.56 -8.50 -13.67
N GLY A 118 -2.58 -8.95 -14.45
CA GLY A 118 -1.36 -9.59 -13.93
C GLY A 118 -0.31 -8.59 -13.48
N GLU A 119 -0.02 -7.60 -14.33
CA GLU A 119 1.09 -6.66 -14.16
C GLU A 119 0.63 -5.20 -14.14
N ALA A 120 1.11 -4.44 -13.14
CA ALA A 120 0.83 -3.02 -13.04
C ALA A 120 2.06 -2.21 -12.60
N ASP A 121 2.19 -1.04 -13.18
CA ASP A 121 3.13 -0.02 -12.73
C ASP A 121 2.33 1.19 -12.27
N TYR A 122 2.60 1.69 -11.07
CA TYR A 122 1.95 2.92 -10.66
C TYR A 122 2.75 3.71 -9.64
N THR A 123 2.46 5.00 -9.61
CA THR A 123 2.84 5.93 -8.55
C THR A 123 1.59 6.60 -8.03
N LYS A 124 1.36 6.48 -6.72
CA LYS A 124 0.22 7.05 -6.02
C LYS A 124 0.69 8.06 -4.99
N LEU A 125 -0.08 9.14 -4.86
CA LEU A 125 0.07 10.13 -3.82
C LEU A 125 -1.11 10.02 -2.86
N LEU A 126 -0.82 9.87 -1.57
CA LEU A 126 -1.79 9.59 -0.52
C LEU A 126 -1.66 10.62 0.62
N PRO A 127 -2.14 11.86 0.44
CA PRO A 127 -2.31 12.77 1.57
C PRO A 127 -3.46 12.29 2.46
N GLY A 128 -3.26 12.38 3.76
CA GLY A 128 -4.22 11.89 4.74
C GLY A 128 -4.13 12.61 6.08
N ILE A 129 -5.24 12.57 6.80
CA ILE A 129 -5.35 13.09 8.16
C ILE A 129 -6.00 12.05 9.07
N ALA A 130 -5.61 12.05 10.33
CA ALA A 130 -6.29 11.33 11.39
C ALA A 130 -6.47 12.25 12.60
N ALA A 131 -7.66 12.27 13.18
CA ALA A 131 -7.98 13.08 14.33
C ALA A 131 -8.69 12.25 15.39
N ARG A 132 -8.33 12.45 16.66
CA ARG A 132 -9.03 11.85 17.78
C ARG A 132 -10.38 12.56 17.97
N ILE A 133 -11.47 11.80 17.87
CA ILE A 133 -12.83 12.33 18.00
C ILE A 133 -13.47 12.01 19.36
N ALA A 134 -12.98 10.98 20.05
CA ALA A 134 -13.38 10.61 21.40
C ALA A 134 -12.24 9.83 22.08
N ASP A 135 -12.43 9.44 23.34
CA ASP A 135 -11.47 8.59 24.03
C ASP A 135 -11.36 7.22 23.37
N GLY A 136 -10.17 6.91 22.86
CA GLY A 136 -9.90 5.70 22.12
C GLY A 136 -10.34 5.72 20.64
N THR A 137 -11.08 6.74 20.18
CA THR A 137 -11.64 6.75 18.82
C THR A 137 -10.97 7.78 17.92
N TRP A 138 -10.55 7.33 16.74
CA TRP A 138 -9.92 8.13 15.70
C TRP A 138 -10.76 8.12 14.44
N PHE A 139 -10.93 9.29 13.84
CA PHE A 139 -11.41 9.45 12.48
C PHE A 139 -10.22 9.60 11.53
N THR A 140 -10.33 9.03 10.34
CA THR A 140 -9.32 9.10 9.28
C THR A 140 -9.98 9.54 7.98
N ALA A 141 -9.27 10.37 7.22
CA ALA A 141 -9.65 10.75 5.87
C ALA A 141 -8.40 10.80 5.00
N ASP A 142 -8.43 10.09 3.88
CA ASP A 142 -7.33 9.96 2.94
C ASP A 142 -7.82 10.26 1.52
N VAL A 143 -6.97 10.90 0.73
CA VAL A 143 -7.15 11.05 -0.71
C VAL A 143 -6.08 10.19 -1.35
N ILE A 144 -6.45 9.28 -2.26
CA ILE A 144 -5.54 8.43 -3.01
C ILE A 144 -5.60 8.89 -4.46
N HIS A 145 -4.54 9.52 -4.95
CA HIS A 145 -4.47 10.00 -6.32
C HIS A 145 -3.41 9.23 -7.09
N VAL A 146 -3.79 8.65 -8.23
CA VAL A 146 -2.85 7.98 -9.15
C VAL A 146 -2.18 9.04 -10.02
N MET A 147 -0.89 9.30 -9.77
CA MET A 147 -0.10 10.30 -10.49
C MET A 147 0.32 9.80 -11.87
N ASP A 148 0.75 8.55 -11.92
CA ASP A 148 1.21 7.84 -13.11
C ASP A 148 0.87 6.37 -12.94
N GLY A 149 0.48 5.70 -14.02
CA GLY A 149 -0.09 4.37 -13.93
C GLY A 149 -0.23 3.67 -15.28
N LYS A 150 0.20 2.42 -15.34
CA LYS A 150 -0.09 1.47 -16.42
C LYS A 150 -0.81 0.27 -15.80
N ASN A 151 -1.84 -0.23 -16.48
CA ASN A 151 -2.70 -1.31 -15.98
C ASN A 151 -3.23 -1.05 -14.55
N THR A 152 -3.57 0.20 -14.26
CA THR A 152 -4.21 0.61 -13.01
C THR A 152 -5.30 1.62 -13.30
N LEU A 153 -6.30 1.72 -12.42
CA LEU A 153 -7.35 2.72 -12.54
C LEU A 153 -6.77 4.11 -12.33
N ALA A 154 -6.81 4.95 -13.36
CA ALA A 154 -6.50 6.37 -13.23
C ALA A 154 -7.62 7.07 -12.44
N GLY A 155 -7.25 7.97 -11.53
CA GLY A 155 -8.20 8.81 -10.83
C GLY A 155 -7.86 9.10 -9.38
N THR A 156 -8.87 9.62 -8.68
CA THR A 156 -8.79 10.00 -7.28
C THR A 156 -9.84 9.22 -6.49
N THR A 157 -9.39 8.51 -5.46
CA THR A 157 -10.25 7.81 -4.52
C THR A 157 -10.24 8.55 -3.18
N PHE A 158 -11.40 8.72 -2.58
CA PHE A 158 -11.52 9.25 -1.22
C PHE A 158 -11.80 8.09 -0.28
N SER A 159 -11.08 8.03 0.84
CA SER A 159 -11.29 7.05 1.89
C SER A 159 -11.58 7.75 3.20
N ILE A 160 -12.54 7.22 3.94
CA ILE A 160 -12.82 7.63 5.32
C ILE A 160 -12.88 6.37 6.18
N GLY A 161 -12.42 6.47 7.42
CA GLY A 161 -12.37 5.35 8.34
C GLY A 161 -12.49 5.78 9.79
N VAL A 162 -12.92 4.85 10.62
CA VAL A 162 -12.94 5.02 12.08
C VAL A 162 -12.13 3.88 12.69
N ALA A 163 -11.20 4.24 13.57
CA ALA A 163 -10.41 3.28 14.34
C ALA A 163 -10.72 3.43 15.83
N TYR A 164 -10.85 2.30 16.52
CA TYR A 164 -11.07 2.26 17.96
C TYR A 164 -9.90 1.54 18.63
N THR A 165 -9.35 2.18 19.65
CA THR A 165 -8.24 1.71 20.48
C THR A 165 -8.73 1.65 21.92
N LYS A 166 -8.61 0.47 22.54
CA LYS A 166 -9.00 0.21 23.92
C LYS A 166 -7.81 0.41 24.85
#